data_AF-A0A1F8Q9W5-F1
#
_entry.id   AF-A0A1F8Q9W5-F1
#
_cell.length_a   1.000
_cell.length_b   1.000
_cell.length_c   1.000
_cell.angle_alpha   90.00
_cell.angle_beta   90.00
_cell.angle_gamma   90.00
#
_symmetry.space_group_name_H-M   'P 1'
#
loop_
_entity.id
_entity.type
_entity.pdbx_description
1 polymer ?
#
loop_
_entity_poly.entity_id
_entity_poly.type
_entity_poly.pdbx_seq_one_letter_code
_entity_poly.pdbx_strand_id
1 'polypeptide(L)'
;MNKQYKIIILIVALLLIISIGFFLYANSQNDNQSNDSETSSINQPIVTEGQSNNPAAVPRAPSDFTAIALSATRIDLTWRDNSNNELGFRIYREGVLIAELENNTSIYRDTNLKPGTSYIYQIGAFNSAGESQTVTNSFKTSNPSITVWIDKIGVQDNGEDFTRGEKGEVYLGLVISDNITTIENKIPETSHYSLAKNEVVTVNQKVFETGEVGDSLRIAVVGYEDDGGTGEQVIYSVLDLIISSYLWAPADIFLELLDLDFKTILEKLLGASDDWLGAYAGYWGSWDRWGVGKHVDIQCKKRDGNIGLRLWFTIESPDYN
;
A
#
# COMPACT_ATOMS: atom_id res chain seq x y z
N MET A 1 -21.74 -35.81 -17.74
CA MET A 1 -21.55 -34.94 -16.56
C MET A 1 -21.93 -33.53 -16.95
N ASN A 2 -22.92 -32.91 -16.28
CA ASN A 2 -23.45 -31.58 -16.64
C ASN A 2 -22.32 -30.53 -16.62
N LYS A 3 -22.37 -29.53 -17.52
CA LYS A 3 -21.34 -28.47 -17.64
C LYS A 3 -21.09 -27.78 -16.28
N GLN A 4 -22.17 -27.55 -15.54
CA GLN A 4 -22.20 -27.09 -14.14
C GLN A 4 -21.35 -27.95 -13.18
N TYR A 5 -21.44 -29.28 -13.22
CA TYR A 5 -20.67 -30.16 -12.33
C TYR A 5 -19.17 -30.18 -12.64
N LYS A 6 -18.77 -30.00 -13.92
CA LYS A 6 -17.35 -29.91 -14.28
C LYS A 6 -16.72 -28.62 -13.76
N ILE A 7 -17.50 -27.54 -13.73
CA ILE A 7 -17.10 -26.23 -13.22
C ILE A 7 -16.92 -26.28 -11.69
N ILE A 8 -17.87 -26.87 -10.97
CA ILE A 8 -17.77 -27.03 -9.51
C ILE A 8 -16.52 -27.83 -9.12
N ILE A 9 -16.21 -28.92 -9.83
CA ILE A 9 -15.01 -29.72 -9.55
C ILE A 9 -13.71 -28.94 -9.81
N LEU A 10 -13.68 -28.12 -10.87
CA LEU A 10 -12.51 -27.30 -11.18
C LEU A 10 -12.29 -26.20 -10.13
N ILE A 11 -13.36 -25.56 -9.66
CA ILE A 11 -13.33 -24.57 -8.58
C ILE A 11 -12.83 -25.20 -7.27
N VAL A 12 -13.34 -26.39 -6.91
CA VAL A 12 -12.91 -27.13 -5.71
C VAL A 12 -11.43 -27.52 -5.81
N ALA A 13 -10.95 -27.92 -6.99
CA ALA A 13 -9.54 -28.23 -7.21
C ALA A 13 -8.65 -26.98 -7.08
N LEU A 14 -9.10 -25.83 -7.60
CA LEU A 14 -8.38 -24.56 -7.47
C LEU A 14 -8.27 -24.12 -5.98
N LEU A 15 -9.37 -24.23 -5.23
CA LEU A 15 -9.44 -23.92 -3.79
C LEU A 15 -8.52 -24.82 -2.94
N LEU A 16 -8.41 -26.11 -3.31
CA LEU A 16 -7.47 -27.05 -2.71
C LEU A 16 -6.01 -26.68 -2.97
N ILE A 17 -5.69 -26.17 -4.16
CA ILE A 17 -4.32 -25.76 -4.49
C ILE A 17 -3.93 -24.48 -3.74
N ILE A 18 -4.86 -23.51 -3.64
CA ILE A 18 -4.65 -22.24 -2.92
C ILE A 18 -4.43 -22.48 -1.42
N SER A 19 -5.22 -23.37 -0.79
CA SER A 19 -5.09 -23.68 0.64
C SER A 19 -3.77 -24.37 1.00
N ILE A 20 -3.19 -25.16 0.09
CA ILE A 20 -1.89 -25.82 0.30
C ILE A 20 -0.73 -24.81 0.22
N GLY A 21 -0.80 -23.83 -0.69
CA GLY A 21 0.20 -22.76 -0.78
C GLY A 21 0.26 -21.88 0.47
N PHE A 22 -0.91 -21.61 1.07
CA PHE A 22 -1.02 -20.82 2.30
C PHE A 22 -0.37 -21.51 3.52
N PHE A 23 -0.52 -22.83 3.63
CA PHE A 23 0.06 -23.62 4.72
C PHE A 23 1.59 -23.66 4.70
N LEU A 24 2.19 -23.62 3.50
CA LEU A 24 3.65 -23.63 3.34
C LEU A 24 4.29 -22.26 3.62
N TYR A 25 3.61 -21.15 3.31
CA TYR A 25 4.10 -19.80 3.58
C TYR A 25 4.08 -19.45 5.08
N ALA A 26 3.03 -19.85 5.79
CA ALA A 26 2.89 -19.58 7.23
C ALA A 26 3.96 -20.27 8.10
N ASN A 27 4.49 -21.42 7.65
CA ASN A 27 5.57 -22.13 8.35
C ASN A 27 6.96 -21.53 8.14
N SER A 28 7.14 -20.60 7.18
CA SER A 28 8.43 -19.96 6.90
C SER A 28 8.77 -18.79 7.84
N GLN A 29 7.81 -18.33 8.66
CA GLN A 29 7.96 -17.14 9.51
C GLN A 29 8.15 -17.44 11.01
N ASN A 30 8.22 -18.72 11.38
CA ASN A 30 8.42 -19.14 12.77
C ASN A 30 9.79 -19.81 12.93
N ASP A 31 10.86 -19.02 12.95
CA ASP A 31 12.14 -19.46 13.52
C ASP A 31 12.98 -18.22 13.91
N ASN A 32 12.98 -17.90 15.21
CA ASN A 32 14.17 -17.61 16.04
C ASN A 32 13.89 -16.59 17.15
N GLN A 33 13.87 -17.06 18.39
CA GLN A 33 14.67 -16.40 19.44
C GLN A 33 15.02 -17.38 20.55
N SER A 34 16.32 -17.58 20.81
CA SER A 34 16.84 -18.30 21.96
C SER A 34 17.94 -17.52 22.69
N ASN A 35 17.71 -17.42 24.00
CA ASN A 35 18.57 -17.48 25.19
C ASN A 35 19.66 -16.42 25.54
N ASP A 36 19.39 -15.79 26.70
CA ASP A 36 20.17 -15.67 27.94
C ASP A 36 21.62 -15.14 27.98
N SER A 37 21.89 -14.15 28.85
CA SER A 37 22.55 -14.38 30.17
C SER A 37 22.92 -13.07 30.92
N GLU A 38 22.98 -13.18 32.26
CA GLU A 38 23.16 -12.18 33.32
C GLU A 38 24.56 -11.52 33.44
N THR A 39 24.70 -10.43 34.22
CA THR A 39 25.51 -10.36 35.50
C THR A 39 25.56 -8.95 36.14
N SER A 40 25.97 -8.91 37.42
CA SER A 40 25.66 -7.98 38.53
C SER A 40 26.62 -6.79 38.82
N SER A 41 26.08 -5.79 39.57
CA SER A 41 26.66 -4.93 40.67
C SER A 41 27.92 -4.06 40.41
N ILE A 42 28.15 -2.86 40.97
CA ILE A 42 28.46 -2.46 42.38
C ILE A 42 28.27 -0.91 42.56
N ASN A 43 28.27 -0.45 43.81
CA ASN A 43 27.80 0.80 44.43
C ASN A 43 28.89 1.92 44.65
N GLN A 44 28.43 3.14 45.04
CA GLN A 44 29.09 4.27 45.81
C GLN A 44 29.60 5.51 45.03
N PRO A 45 29.75 6.73 45.65
CA PRO A 45 28.98 7.44 46.69
C PRO A 45 28.64 8.93 46.30
N ILE A 46 27.91 9.63 47.17
CA ILE A 46 27.52 11.07 47.08
C ILE A 46 28.60 11.99 47.66
N VAL A 47 28.96 13.10 46.98
CA VAL A 47 29.64 14.28 47.56
C VAL A 47 29.08 15.58 46.96
N THR A 48 28.89 16.58 47.82
CA THR A 48 28.25 17.90 47.65
C THR A 48 29.17 18.98 47.05
N GLU A 49 28.54 20.05 46.55
CA GLU A 49 28.98 21.22 45.79
C GLU A 49 30.25 21.99 46.21
N GLY A 50 30.92 22.57 45.20
CA GLY A 50 31.80 23.72 45.29
C GLY A 50 32.11 24.27 43.88
N GLN A 51 31.86 25.57 43.64
CA GLN A 51 32.16 26.23 42.37
C GLN A 51 33.64 26.03 41.99
N SER A 52 33.87 25.43 40.82
CA SER A 52 35.20 25.09 40.31
C SER A 52 35.32 25.51 38.85
N ASN A 53 36.36 26.28 38.53
CA ASN A 53 36.83 26.53 37.16
C ASN A 53 37.51 25.27 36.59
N ASN A 54 36.77 24.15 36.58
CA ASN A 54 37.13 22.92 35.91
C ASN A 54 36.72 23.06 34.43
N PRO A 55 37.54 22.64 33.43
CA PRO A 55 37.01 22.47 32.08
C PRO A 55 35.75 21.62 32.17
N ALA A 56 34.63 22.11 31.60
CA ALA A 56 33.36 21.40 31.64
C ALA A 56 33.60 19.96 31.16
N ALA A 57 33.05 18.96 31.85
CA ALA A 57 33.07 17.60 31.31
C ALA A 57 32.08 17.52 30.13
N VAL A 58 32.35 16.67 29.15
CA VAL A 58 31.36 16.37 28.10
C VAL A 58 30.08 15.84 28.76
N PRO A 59 28.88 16.28 28.33
CA PRO A 59 27.62 15.82 28.92
C PRO A 59 27.40 14.31 28.78
N ARG A 60 26.55 13.75 29.64
CA ARG A 60 26.08 12.36 29.53
C ARG A 60 25.09 12.24 28.36
N ALA A 61 25.21 11.17 27.60
CA ALA A 61 24.30 10.93 26.49
C ALA A 61 22.84 10.81 26.96
N PRO A 62 21.86 11.30 26.18
CA PRO A 62 20.44 10.98 26.38
C PRO A 62 20.20 9.47 26.49
N SER A 63 19.06 9.07 27.04
CA SER A 63 18.57 7.67 26.96
C SER A 63 17.09 7.64 26.58
N ASP A 64 16.51 6.44 26.49
CA ASP A 64 15.07 6.26 26.22
C ASP A 64 14.61 7.00 24.95
N PHE A 65 15.49 7.04 23.94
CA PHE A 65 15.24 7.75 22.69
C PHE A 65 14.19 7.02 21.85
N THR A 66 13.01 7.62 21.82
CA THR A 66 11.77 7.07 21.29
C THR A 66 11.08 8.11 20.42
N ALA A 67 10.12 7.69 19.61
CA ALA A 67 9.32 8.62 18.82
C ALA A 67 7.92 8.08 18.55
N ILE A 68 7.03 9.01 18.22
CA ILE A 68 5.68 8.72 17.74
C ILE A 68 5.48 9.44 16.41
N ALA A 69 5.18 8.69 15.36
CA ALA A 69 4.70 9.25 14.10
C ALA A 69 3.23 9.64 14.26
N LEU A 70 2.95 10.93 14.37
CA LEU A 70 1.58 11.44 14.58
C LEU A 70 0.82 11.66 13.27
N SER A 71 1.54 11.72 12.14
CA SER A 71 0.95 11.84 10.80
C SER A 71 1.98 11.43 9.74
N ALA A 72 1.56 11.46 8.48
CA ALA A 72 2.41 11.14 7.34
C ALA A 72 3.57 12.14 7.16
N THR A 73 3.48 13.32 7.78
CA THR A 73 4.45 14.41 7.59
C THR A 73 5.11 14.86 8.90
N ARG A 74 4.93 14.12 10.01
CA ARG A 74 5.41 14.51 11.35
C ARG A 74 5.82 13.35 12.25
N ILE A 75 6.96 13.51 12.91
CA ILE A 75 7.47 12.63 13.98
C ILE A 75 7.77 13.49 15.22
N ASP A 76 7.21 13.10 16.38
CA ASP A 76 7.56 13.68 17.68
C ASP A 76 8.60 12.78 18.34
N LEU A 77 9.81 13.30 18.53
CA LEU A 77 10.94 12.65 19.18
C LEU A 77 10.92 12.95 20.68
N THR A 78 11.17 11.94 21.50
CA THR A 78 11.28 12.08 22.97
C THR A 78 12.49 11.32 23.50
N TRP A 79 13.12 11.87 24.53
CA TRP A 79 14.25 11.24 25.20
C TRP A 79 14.27 11.59 26.68
N ARG A 80 15.04 10.81 27.44
CA ARG A 80 15.40 11.11 28.81
C ARG A 80 16.71 11.90 28.84
N ASP A 81 16.65 13.05 29.50
CA ASP A 81 17.84 13.81 29.86
C ASP A 81 18.59 13.11 31.01
N ASN A 82 19.90 12.95 30.82
CA ASN A 82 20.82 12.32 31.77
C ASN A 82 21.93 13.27 32.22
N SER A 83 21.92 14.51 31.74
CA SER A 83 22.93 15.53 32.00
C SER A 83 22.37 16.59 32.95
N ASN A 84 23.29 17.30 33.61
CA ASN A 84 23.01 18.49 34.42
C ASN A 84 24.02 19.61 34.12
N ASN A 85 24.77 19.44 33.04
CA ASN A 85 25.92 20.24 32.64
C ASN A 85 25.91 20.53 31.13
N GLU A 86 24.80 20.24 30.46
CA GLU A 86 24.51 20.53 29.07
C GLU A 86 24.07 21.98 28.90
N LEU A 87 24.47 22.57 27.77
CA LEU A 87 23.87 23.80 27.26
C LEU A 87 22.64 23.51 26.40
N GLY A 88 22.51 22.27 25.92
CA GLY A 88 21.42 21.88 25.05
C GLY A 88 21.56 20.49 24.44
N PHE A 89 20.69 20.22 23.46
CA PHE A 89 20.69 18.99 22.68
C PHE A 89 20.82 19.30 21.19
N ARG A 90 21.57 18.46 20.48
CA ARG A 90 21.64 18.46 19.02
C ARG A 90 20.87 17.27 18.47
N ILE A 91 20.04 17.53 17.47
CA ILE A 91 19.27 16.51 16.78
C ILE A 91 19.70 16.47 15.33
N TYR A 92 20.04 15.27 14.88
CA TYR A 92 20.43 14.99 13.52
C TYR A 92 19.40 14.09 12.86
N ARG A 93 19.14 14.33 11.58
CA ARG A 93 18.34 13.45 10.72
C ARG A 93 19.17 13.15 9.47
N GLU A 94 19.36 11.87 9.17
CA GLU A 94 20.25 11.41 8.09
C GLU A 94 21.67 12.00 8.21
N GLY A 95 22.17 12.13 9.45
CA GLY A 95 23.49 12.69 9.76
C GLY A 95 23.60 14.21 9.63
N VAL A 96 22.52 14.92 9.29
CA VAL A 96 22.49 16.39 9.19
C VAL A 96 21.87 16.98 10.44
N LEU A 97 22.52 17.99 11.04
CA LEU A 97 21.98 18.74 12.17
C LEU A 97 20.71 19.49 11.73
N ILE A 98 19.57 19.15 12.33
CA ILE A 98 18.26 19.78 12.04
C ILE A 98 17.79 20.69 13.16
N ALA A 99 18.30 20.52 14.38
CA ALA A 99 17.98 21.39 15.51
C ALA A 99 19.07 21.40 16.58
N GLU A 100 19.26 22.57 17.19
CA GLU A 100 19.87 22.73 18.52
C GLU A 100 18.78 23.22 19.48
N LEU A 101 18.61 22.54 20.61
CA LEU A 101 17.58 22.81 21.60
C LEU A 101 18.22 23.28 22.90
N GLU A 102 17.49 24.08 23.67
CA GLU A 102 17.89 24.53 25.00
C GLU A 102 18.09 23.35 25.97
N ASN A 103 18.84 23.59 27.05
CA ASN A 103 19.03 22.62 28.12
C ASN A 103 17.70 22.15 28.73
N ASN A 104 17.70 20.99 29.40
CA ASN A 104 16.50 20.36 29.98
C ASN A 104 15.35 20.09 29.00
N THR A 105 15.56 20.21 27.69
CA THR A 105 14.56 19.84 26.68
C THR A 105 14.53 18.31 26.50
N SER A 106 13.34 17.74 26.39
CA SER A 106 13.13 16.28 26.24
C SER A 106 12.20 15.91 25.08
N ILE A 107 11.80 16.88 24.26
CA ILE A 107 10.90 16.69 23.12
C ILE A 107 11.32 17.55 21.92
N TYR A 108 11.19 17.00 20.72
CA TYR A 108 11.34 17.72 19.47
C TYR A 108 10.28 17.30 18.45
N ARG A 109 9.79 18.27 17.68
CA ARG A 109 8.82 18.03 16.62
C ARG A 109 9.46 18.22 15.26
N ASP A 110 9.62 17.13 14.54
CA ASP A 110 10.04 17.17 13.15
C ASP A 110 8.82 17.17 12.22
N THR A 111 8.77 18.12 11.30
CA THR A 111 7.63 18.36 10.39
C THR A 111 8.10 18.49 8.95
N ASN A 112 7.16 18.49 8.00
CA ASN A 112 7.46 18.50 6.55
C ASN A 112 8.24 17.24 6.11
N LEU A 113 7.99 16.12 6.79
CA LEU A 113 8.51 14.81 6.41
C LEU A 113 7.74 14.25 5.21
N LYS A 114 8.32 13.29 4.52
CA LYS A 114 7.66 12.57 3.43
C LYS A 114 6.81 11.44 4.00
N PRO A 115 5.57 11.24 3.50
CA PRO A 115 4.73 10.10 3.87
C PRO A 115 5.42 8.74 3.73
N GLY A 116 5.07 7.82 4.65
CA GLY A 116 5.60 6.46 4.74
C GLY A 116 7.12 6.29 4.62
N THR A 117 7.88 7.30 5.02
CA THR A 117 9.35 7.33 4.87
C THR A 117 10.02 7.05 6.21
N SER A 118 11.00 6.14 6.19
CA SER A 118 11.87 5.87 7.34
C SER A 118 13.00 6.90 7.40
N TYR A 119 13.25 7.43 8.59
CA TYR A 119 14.29 8.39 8.88
C TYR A 119 15.17 7.91 10.04
N ILE A 120 16.48 8.05 9.88
CA ILE A 120 17.46 7.80 10.94
C ILE A 120 17.69 9.09 11.69
N TYR A 121 17.45 9.06 12.99
CA TYR A 121 17.70 10.18 13.89
C TYR A 121 18.83 9.88 14.86
N GLN A 122 19.55 10.93 15.23
CA GLN A 122 20.58 10.89 16.26
C GLN A 122 20.38 12.06 17.20
N ILE A 123 20.63 11.84 18.50
CA ILE A 123 20.58 12.89 19.50
C ILE A 123 21.78 12.85 20.44
N GLY A 124 22.40 14.01 20.68
CA GLY A 124 23.49 14.20 21.63
C GLY A 124 23.24 15.42 22.52
N ALA A 125 23.69 15.35 23.77
CA ALA A 125 23.75 16.51 24.66
C ALA A 125 25.08 17.25 24.43
N PHE A 126 25.09 18.59 24.42
CA PHE A 126 26.31 19.35 24.17
C PHE A 126 26.55 20.46 25.20
N ASN A 127 27.81 20.82 25.39
CA ASN A 127 28.24 22.03 26.10
C ASN A 127 29.53 22.58 25.49
N SER A 128 30.20 23.51 26.19
CA SER A 128 31.45 24.13 25.72
C SER A 128 32.63 23.15 25.60
N ALA A 129 32.56 21.98 26.22
CA ALA A 129 33.61 20.96 26.16
C ALA A 129 33.40 19.93 25.05
N GLY A 130 32.22 19.91 24.43
CA GLY A 130 31.89 19.03 23.32
C GLY A 130 30.50 18.43 23.45
N GLU A 131 30.27 17.42 22.62
CA GLU A 131 29.02 16.70 22.51
C GLU A 131 29.18 15.26 23.02
N SER A 132 28.14 14.75 23.65
CA SER A 132 28.09 13.36 24.11
C SER A 132 28.16 12.37 22.94
N GLN A 133 28.33 11.09 23.24
CA GLN A 133 27.94 10.06 22.27
C GLN A 133 26.46 10.25 21.90
N THR A 134 26.15 10.08 20.62
CA THR A 134 24.77 10.20 20.14
C THR A 134 24.03 8.88 20.33
N VAL A 135 22.75 8.94 20.70
CA VAL A 135 21.85 7.80 20.60
C VAL A 135 21.18 7.83 19.24
N THR A 136 21.18 6.71 18.53
CA THR A 136 20.63 6.57 17.18
C THR A 136 19.39 5.69 17.20
N ASN A 137 18.34 6.08 16.49
CA ASN A 137 17.17 5.24 16.27
C ASN A 137 16.54 5.54 14.89
N SER A 138 15.77 4.61 14.34
CA SER A 138 15.08 4.76 13.05
C SER A 138 13.58 4.78 13.27
N PHE A 139 12.91 5.78 12.70
CA PHE A 139 11.47 5.97 12.82
C PHE A 139 10.84 6.21 11.46
N LYS A 140 9.71 5.56 11.19
CA LYS A 140 8.92 5.71 9.97
C LYS A 140 7.74 6.64 10.24
N THR A 141 7.49 7.61 9.36
CA THR A 141 6.21 8.34 9.38
C THR A 141 5.05 7.40 9.11
N SER A 142 3.82 7.77 9.47
CA SER A 142 2.65 7.00 9.02
C SER A 142 2.58 7.00 7.49
N ASN A 143 1.89 6.02 6.91
CA ASN A 143 1.53 6.10 5.51
C ASN A 143 0.45 7.19 5.32
N PRO A 144 0.29 7.74 4.11
CA PRO A 144 -0.69 8.79 3.86
C PRO A 144 -2.12 8.26 3.79
N SER A 145 -3.10 9.14 3.97
CA SER A 145 -4.48 8.84 3.57
C SER A 145 -4.60 8.82 2.05
N ILE A 146 -5.49 7.99 1.50
CA ILE A 146 -5.70 7.89 0.04
C ILE A 146 -7.19 7.90 -0.28
N THR A 147 -7.53 8.63 -1.34
CA THR A 147 -8.83 8.56 -2.01
C THR A 147 -8.63 8.19 -3.47
N VAL A 148 -9.45 7.27 -4.00
CA VAL A 148 -9.45 6.89 -5.42
C VAL A 148 -10.79 7.27 -6.03
N TRP A 149 -10.71 7.99 -7.15
CA TRP A 149 -11.84 8.40 -7.97
C TRP A 149 -11.78 7.72 -9.32
N ILE A 150 -12.93 7.35 -9.88
CA ILE A 150 -13.09 7.15 -11.33
C ILE A 150 -13.59 8.46 -11.91
N ASP A 151 -12.77 9.11 -12.73
CA ASP A 151 -13.12 10.38 -13.37
C ASP A 151 -13.88 10.16 -14.66
N LYS A 152 -13.43 9.19 -15.47
CA LYS A 152 -14.00 8.90 -16.78
C LYS A 152 -13.92 7.43 -17.12
N ILE A 153 -14.84 7.01 -17.99
CA ILE A 153 -14.84 5.71 -18.65
C ILE A 153 -14.99 5.92 -20.16
N GLY A 154 -14.32 5.09 -20.95
CA GLY A 154 -14.51 5.08 -22.40
C GLY A 154 -14.22 3.74 -23.03
N VAL A 155 -14.91 3.47 -24.13
CA VAL A 155 -14.73 2.28 -24.97
C VAL A 155 -13.98 2.71 -26.22
N GLN A 156 -12.93 1.99 -26.61
CA GLN A 156 -12.15 2.30 -27.81
C GLN A 156 -12.42 1.25 -28.90
N ASP A 157 -12.27 1.63 -30.18
CA ASP A 157 -12.55 0.76 -31.34
C ASP A 157 -12.03 -0.67 -31.12
N ASN A 158 -13.00 -1.56 -30.97
CA ASN A 158 -12.81 -2.90 -30.46
C ASN A 158 -13.07 -3.97 -31.54
N GLY A 159 -13.31 -3.55 -32.79
CA GLY A 159 -13.64 -4.42 -33.91
C GLY A 159 -14.99 -5.13 -33.82
N GLU A 160 -15.82 -4.85 -32.81
CA GLU A 160 -17.13 -5.50 -32.60
C GLU A 160 -18.22 -4.83 -33.45
N ASP A 161 -19.16 -5.65 -33.90
CA ASP A 161 -20.32 -5.20 -34.67
C ASP A 161 -21.44 -4.82 -33.69
N PHE A 162 -21.49 -3.55 -33.26
CA PHE A 162 -22.53 -2.95 -32.41
C PHE A 162 -23.90 -2.92 -33.11
N THR A 163 -24.40 -4.05 -33.59
CA THR A 163 -25.53 -4.14 -34.53
C THR A 163 -26.88 -4.23 -33.85
N ARG A 164 -26.93 -4.27 -32.52
CA ARG A 164 -28.19 -4.26 -31.74
C ARG A 164 -28.51 -2.93 -31.05
N GLY A 165 -27.78 -1.85 -31.41
CA GLY A 165 -28.00 -0.47 -30.96
C GLY A 165 -26.78 0.41 -31.23
N GLU A 166 -26.93 1.74 -31.24
CA GLU A 166 -25.77 2.67 -31.40
C GLU A 166 -24.81 2.64 -30.20
N LYS A 167 -25.24 2.06 -29.06
CA LYS A 167 -24.53 1.99 -27.78
C LYS A 167 -24.64 0.57 -27.20
N GLY A 168 -23.54 0.07 -26.62
CA GLY A 168 -23.48 -1.18 -25.86
C GLY A 168 -23.46 -0.93 -24.36
N GLU A 169 -23.85 -1.92 -23.56
CA GLU A 169 -23.87 -1.83 -22.10
C GLU A 169 -22.54 -2.28 -21.50
N VAL A 170 -21.87 -1.40 -20.75
CA VAL A 170 -20.54 -1.63 -20.21
C VAL A 170 -20.59 -1.84 -18.70
N TYR A 171 -20.10 -3.00 -18.27
CA TYR A 171 -20.03 -3.39 -16.87
C TYR A 171 -18.57 -3.45 -16.40
N LEU A 172 -18.33 -3.02 -15.16
CA LEU A 172 -17.00 -2.96 -14.54
C LEU A 172 -16.91 -3.82 -13.27
N GLY A 173 -16.09 -4.86 -13.28
CA GLY A 173 -15.55 -5.43 -12.05
C GLY A 173 -14.40 -4.59 -11.54
N LEU A 174 -14.52 -3.97 -10.36
CA LEU A 174 -13.44 -3.21 -9.73
C LEU A 174 -13.10 -3.84 -8.38
N VAL A 175 -11.80 -3.99 -8.14
CA VAL A 175 -11.26 -4.32 -6.82
C VAL A 175 -10.15 -3.36 -6.49
N ILE A 176 -10.24 -2.81 -5.29
CA ILE A 176 -9.21 -1.95 -4.74
C ILE A 176 -8.82 -2.50 -3.37
N SER A 177 -7.52 -2.65 -3.15
CA SER A 177 -6.97 -3.10 -1.87
C SER A 177 -5.74 -2.30 -1.50
N ASP A 178 -5.61 -1.97 -0.22
CA ASP A 178 -4.43 -1.32 0.34
C ASP A 178 -3.60 -2.24 1.27
N ASN A 179 -3.84 -3.56 1.25
CA ASN A 179 -3.36 -4.56 2.24
C ASN A 179 -3.97 -4.47 3.65
N ILE A 180 -4.81 -3.48 3.94
CA ILE A 180 -5.53 -3.34 5.22
C ILE A 180 -7.01 -3.61 4.98
N THR A 181 -7.55 -2.91 4.00
CA THR A 181 -8.93 -2.95 3.54
C THR A 181 -8.92 -3.41 2.08
N THR A 182 -9.85 -4.32 1.78
CA THR A 182 -10.20 -4.66 0.40
C THR A 182 -11.65 -4.28 0.20
N ILE A 183 -11.92 -3.51 -0.85
CA ILE A 183 -13.27 -3.31 -1.34
C ILE A 183 -13.43 -4.17 -2.60
N GLU A 184 -14.31 -5.14 -2.47
CA GLU A 184 -14.85 -5.97 -3.56
C GLU A 184 -16.26 -5.48 -3.76
N ASN A 185 -16.60 -4.85 -4.88
CA ASN A 185 -17.99 -4.76 -5.35
C ASN A 185 -18.07 -4.04 -6.70
N LYS A 186 -18.90 -4.59 -7.56
CA LYS A 186 -19.05 -4.21 -8.97
C LYS A 186 -19.65 -2.82 -9.15
N ILE A 187 -18.88 -2.02 -9.90
CA ILE A 187 -19.21 -0.77 -10.58
C ILE A 187 -19.43 0.43 -9.64
N PRO A 188 -19.04 1.65 -10.09
CA PRO A 188 -19.66 2.91 -9.65
C PRO A 188 -21.20 2.83 -9.50
N GLU A 189 -21.87 3.80 -8.87
CA GLU A 189 -23.28 3.79 -8.40
C GLU A 189 -24.30 3.29 -9.43
N THR A 190 -23.96 3.35 -10.72
CA THR A 190 -24.72 2.83 -11.85
C THR A 190 -24.42 1.35 -12.12
N SER A 191 -25.44 0.51 -12.30
CA SER A 191 -25.27 -0.91 -12.63
C SER A 191 -24.54 -1.19 -13.95
N HIS A 192 -24.47 -0.22 -14.87
CA HIS A 192 -23.75 -0.27 -16.15
C HIS A 192 -23.62 1.15 -16.75
N TYR A 193 -22.83 1.27 -17.81
CA TYR A 193 -22.77 2.46 -18.67
C TYR A 193 -23.17 2.12 -20.10
N SER A 194 -24.12 2.87 -20.66
CA SER A 194 -24.50 2.74 -22.08
C SER A 194 -23.59 3.63 -22.94
N LEU A 195 -22.62 3.03 -23.63
CA LEU A 195 -21.54 3.73 -24.36
C LEU A 195 -21.50 3.34 -25.84
N ALA A 196 -21.35 4.34 -26.70
CA ALA A 196 -21.02 4.17 -28.10
C ALA A 196 -19.52 3.86 -28.28
N LYS A 197 -19.20 3.31 -29.44
CA LYS A 197 -17.82 3.15 -29.90
C LYS A 197 -17.05 4.49 -29.86
N ASN A 198 -15.88 4.50 -29.24
CA ASN A 198 -15.03 5.68 -29.02
C ASN A 198 -15.66 6.78 -28.15
N GLU A 199 -16.78 6.49 -27.46
CA GLU A 199 -17.36 7.41 -26.49
C GLU A 199 -16.55 7.42 -25.20
N VAL A 200 -16.41 8.61 -24.62
CA VAL A 200 -15.84 8.83 -23.29
C VAL A 200 -16.85 9.64 -22.49
N VAL A 201 -17.23 9.16 -21.32
CA VAL A 201 -18.13 9.86 -20.40
C VAL A 201 -17.43 10.16 -19.09
N THR A 202 -17.85 11.24 -18.45
CA THR A 202 -17.42 11.64 -17.11
C THR A 202 -18.25 10.91 -16.06
N VAL A 203 -17.57 10.39 -15.05
CA VAL A 203 -18.13 9.62 -13.92
C VAL A 203 -18.00 10.43 -12.62
N ASN A 204 -16.78 10.87 -12.29
CA ASN A 204 -16.44 11.60 -11.06
C ASN A 204 -16.96 10.94 -9.77
N GLN A 205 -16.69 9.64 -9.61
CA GLN A 205 -17.15 8.88 -8.46
C GLN A 205 -15.99 8.42 -7.59
N LYS A 206 -16.10 8.63 -6.28
CA LYS A 206 -15.22 8.04 -5.28
C LYS A 206 -15.51 6.54 -5.17
N VAL A 207 -14.48 5.72 -5.33
CA VAL A 207 -14.59 4.25 -5.31
C VAL A 207 -13.81 3.61 -4.18
N PHE A 208 -12.89 4.34 -3.55
CA PHE A 208 -12.13 3.87 -2.40
C PHE A 208 -11.63 5.05 -1.57
N GLU A 209 -11.61 4.88 -0.25
CA GLU A 209 -10.95 5.79 0.68
C GLU A 209 -10.38 5.03 1.88
N THR A 210 -9.24 5.48 2.37
CA THR A 210 -8.60 4.96 3.58
C THR A 210 -7.93 6.08 4.36
N GLY A 211 -7.99 5.99 5.69
CA GLY A 211 -7.35 6.96 6.59
C GLY A 211 -5.83 6.81 6.64
N GLU A 212 -5.31 5.61 6.39
CA GLU A 212 -3.89 5.31 6.25
C GLU A 212 -3.77 4.11 5.30
N VAL A 213 -3.16 4.31 4.14
CA VAL A 213 -2.92 3.22 3.19
C VAL A 213 -1.92 2.22 3.78
N GLY A 214 -2.10 0.92 3.54
CA GLY A 214 -1.05 -0.06 3.87
C GLY A 214 0.15 0.03 2.93
N ASP A 215 0.96 -1.03 2.89
CA ASP A 215 2.25 -0.99 2.17
C ASP A 215 2.11 -0.81 0.65
N SER A 216 0.92 -1.10 0.09
CA SER A 216 0.67 -0.93 -1.34
C SER A 216 -0.80 -0.73 -1.64
N LEU A 217 -1.09 0.07 -2.67
CA LEU A 217 -2.39 0.16 -3.30
C LEU A 217 -2.42 -0.73 -4.54
N ARG A 218 -3.43 -1.58 -4.64
CA ARG A 218 -3.70 -2.45 -5.79
C ARG A 218 -5.04 -2.07 -6.39
N ILE A 219 -5.08 -1.98 -7.72
CA ILE A 219 -6.32 -1.78 -8.47
C ILE A 219 -6.39 -2.85 -9.55
N ALA A 220 -7.45 -3.65 -9.53
CA ALA A 220 -7.77 -4.58 -10.60
C ALA A 220 -9.10 -4.18 -11.24
N VAL A 221 -9.14 -4.15 -12.57
CA VAL A 221 -10.33 -3.81 -13.33
C VAL A 221 -10.58 -4.81 -14.43
N VAL A 222 -11.85 -5.17 -14.58
CA VAL A 222 -12.36 -5.98 -15.68
C VAL A 222 -13.57 -5.30 -16.29
N GLY A 223 -13.55 -5.13 -17.61
CA GLY A 223 -14.65 -4.62 -18.41
C GLY A 223 -15.29 -5.72 -19.24
N TYR A 224 -16.62 -5.78 -19.23
CA TYR A 224 -17.36 -6.69 -20.10
C TYR A 224 -18.71 -6.08 -20.51
N GLU A 225 -19.28 -6.61 -21.59
CA GLU A 225 -20.63 -6.32 -22.07
C GLU A 225 -21.58 -7.46 -21.64
N ASP A 226 -22.83 -7.12 -21.33
CA ASP A 226 -23.88 -8.09 -20.96
C ASP A 226 -25.02 -7.92 -21.96
N ASP A 227 -25.14 -8.89 -22.86
CA ASP A 227 -26.16 -8.90 -23.91
C ASP A 227 -27.35 -9.84 -23.59
N GLY A 228 -27.32 -10.48 -22.41
CA GLY A 228 -28.34 -11.39 -21.88
C GLY A 228 -28.04 -12.89 -22.08
N GLY A 229 -26.77 -13.25 -22.29
CA GLY A 229 -26.27 -14.61 -22.46
C GLY A 229 -25.99 -15.40 -21.17
N THR A 230 -26.21 -16.72 -21.19
CA THR A 230 -26.08 -17.58 -19.99
C THR A 230 -24.68 -17.65 -19.32
N GLY A 231 -23.66 -17.00 -19.88
CA GLY A 231 -22.28 -16.94 -19.35
C GLY A 231 -22.04 -15.89 -18.26
N GLU A 232 -22.95 -14.92 -18.11
CA GLU A 232 -22.73 -13.68 -17.35
C GLU A 232 -22.57 -13.93 -15.84
N GLN A 233 -23.39 -14.76 -15.20
CA GLN A 233 -23.30 -15.05 -13.75
C GLN A 233 -22.00 -15.78 -13.34
N VAL A 234 -21.34 -16.47 -14.28
CA VAL A 234 -20.10 -17.23 -14.03
C VAL A 234 -18.88 -16.31 -14.01
N ILE A 235 -18.90 -15.21 -14.79
CA ILE A 235 -17.85 -14.17 -14.77
C ILE A 235 -17.77 -13.55 -13.37
N TYR A 236 -18.91 -13.24 -12.76
CA TYR A 236 -18.98 -12.74 -11.38
C TYR A 236 -18.28 -13.69 -10.40
N SER A 237 -18.59 -14.99 -10.43
CA SER A 237 -18.01 -15.97 -9.49
C SER A 237 -16.54 -16.30 -9.75
N VAL A 238 -16.06 -16.20 -11.00
CA VAL A 238 -14.63 -16.40 -11.33
C VAL A 238 -13.80 -15.18 -10.95
N LEU A 239 -14.34 -13.97 -11.15
CA LEU A 239 -13.73 -12.75 -10.62
C LEU A 239 -13.62 -12.84 -9.10
N ASP A 240 -14.70 -13.20 -8.40
CA ASP A 240 -14.73 -13.40 -6.95
C ASP A 240 -13.63 -14.39 -6.46
N LEU A 241 -13.38 -15.45 -7.23
CA LEU A 241 -12.34 -16.46 -6.95
C LEU A 241 -10.91 -15.95 -7.21
N ILE A 242 -10.71 -15.16 -8.25
CA ILE A 242 -9.40 -14.55 -8.60
C ILE A 242 -9.07 -13.44 -7.60
N ILE A 243 -10.06 -12.61 -7.29
CA ILE A 243 -9.98 -11.49 -6.35
C ILE A 243 -9.63 -12.00 -4.95
N SER A 244 -10.29 -13.06 -4.49
CA SER A 244 -9.99 -13.71 -3.19
C SER A 244 -8.64 -14.43 -3.15
N SER A 245 -8.02 -14.78 -4.28
CA SER A 245 -6.69 -15.41 -4.34
C SER A 245 -5.54 -14.42 -4.61
N TYR A 246 -5.83 -13.22 -5.12
CA TYR A 246 -4.85 -12.15 -5.40
C TYR A 246 -4.38 -11.40 -4.14
N LEU A 247 -5.08 -11.56 -3.01
CA LEU A 247 -4.94 -10.67 -1.85
C LEU A 247 -3.90 -11.09 -0.81
N TRP A 248 -3.17 -12.20 -1.01
CA TRP A 248 -2.14 -12.66 -0.07
C TRP A 248 -0.79 -13.02 -0.70
N ALA A 249 -0.57 -12.80 -2.00
CA ALA A 249 0.71 -13.11 -2.66
C ALA A 249 1.20 -11.99 -3.61
N PRO A 250 2.54 -11.78 -3.74
CA PRO A 250 3.14 -10.96 -4.78
C PRO A 250 2.77 -11.46 -6.20
N ALA A 251 2.39 -10.54 -7.10
CA ALA A 251 1.82 -10.83 -8.42
C ALA A 251 2.78 -11.56 -9.40
N ASP A 252 4.08 -11.45 -9.16
CA ASP A 252 5.18 -12.11 -9.86
C ASP A 252 5.19 -13.63 -9.66
N ILE A 253 4.83 -14.11 -8.47
CA ILE A 253 4.74 -15.54 -8.15
C ILE A 253 3.52 -16.18 -8.83
N PHE A 254 2.38 -15.48 -8.90
CA PHE A 254 1.13 -16.03 -9.44
C PHE A 254 1.12 -16.18 -10.98
N LEU A 255 1.82 -15.29 -11.69
CA LEU A 255 1.94 -15.34 -13.15
C LEU A 255 2.91 -16.44 -13.63
N GLU A 256 3.84 -16.88 -12.77
CA GLU A 256 4.83 -17.92 -13.08
C GLU A 256 4.41 -19.33 -12.60
N LEU A 257 3.60 -19.45 -11.52
CA LEU A 257 3.39 -20.73 -10.83
C LEU A 257 2.40 -21.72 -11.44
N LEU A 258 1.59 -21.35 -12.44
CA LEU A 258 0.54 -22.26 -12.91
C LEU A 258 0.67 -22.75 -14.34
N ASP A 259 1.41 -22.07 -15.23
CA ASP A 259 1.42 -22.42 -16.68
C ASP A 259 -0.01 -22.70 -17.21
N LEU A 260 -1.02 -22.12 -16.55
CA LEU A 260 -2.43 -22.37 -16.78
C LEU A 260 -2.90 -21.27 -17.70
N ASP A 261 -3.27 -21.68 -18.91
CA ASP A 261 -3.89 -20.83 -19.90
C ASP A 261 -5.29 -20.42 -19.40
N PHE A 262 -5.35 -19.40 -18.52
CA PHE A 262 -6.57 -18.81 -17.95
C PHE A 262 -7.57 -18.44 -19.04
N LYS A 263 -7.04 -18.05 -20.20
CA LYS A 263 -7.78 -17.81 -21.44
C LYS A 263 -8.48 -19.08 -21.94
N THR A 264 -7.81 -20.22 -22.02
CA THR A 264 -8.46 -21.50 -22.38
C THR A 264 -9.53 -21.93 -21.36
N ILE A 265 -9.35 -21.59 -20.08
CA ILE A 265 -10.31 -21.91 -19.01
C ILE A 265 -11.57 -21.04 -19.13
N LEU A 266 -11.43 -19.73 -19.28
CA LEU A 266 -12.54 -18.79 -19.50
C LEU A 266 -13.26 -19.08 -20.83
N GLU A 267 -12.54 -19.30 -21.93
CA GLU A 267 -13.12 -19.65 -23.24
C GLU A 267 -13.96 -20.94 -23.19
N LYS A 268 -13.48 -21.99 -22.50
CA LYS A 268 -14.22 -23.26 -22.35
C LYS A 268 -15.41 -23.19 -21.38
N LEU A 269 -15.33 -22.33 -20.37
CA LEU A 269 -16.44 -22.11 -19.43
C LEU A 269 -17.54 -21.22 -20.03
N LEU A 270 -17.18 -20.10 -20.65
CA LEU A 270 -18.06 -18.97 -20.95
C LEU A 270 -18.66 -18.99 -22.35
N GLY A 271 -17.95 -19.48 -23.38
CA GLY A 271 -18.47 -19.49 -24.75
C GLY A 271 -18.72 -18.10 -25.39
N ALA A 272 -18.36 -17.00 -24.73
CA ALA A 272 -18.53 -15.62 -25.18
C ALA A 272 -17.16 -14.95 -25.31
N SER A 273 -16.62 -14.93 -26.53
CA SER A 273 -15.35 -14.26 -26.84
C SER A 273 -15.52 -12.78 -27.22
N ASP A 274 -16.76 -12.40 -27.51
CA ASP A 274 -17.26 -11.10 -27.97
C ASP A 274 -17.53 -10.11 -26.83
N ASP A 275 -17.99 -10.60 -25.67
CA ASP A 275 -18.40 -9.75 -24.54
C ASP A 275 -17.23 -9.19 -23.70
N TRP A 276 -15.99 -9.56 -24.01
CA TRP A 276 -14.81 -9.14 -23.24
C TRP A 276 -14.24 -7.81 -23.74
N LEU A 277 -14.32 -6.77 -22.91
CA LEU A 277 -13.77 -5.45 -23.25
C LEU A 277 -12.31 -5.28 -22.82
N GLY A 278 -11.87 -5.97 -21.76
CA GLY A 278 -10.47 -5.97 -21.34
C GLY A 278 -10.27 -6.12 -19.83
N ALA A 279 -9.03 -6.37 -19.44
CA ALA A 279 -8.61 -6.33 -18.03
C ALA A 279 -7.31 -5.56 -17.81
N TYR A 280 -7.13 -5.13 -16.57
CA TYR A 280 -5.94 -4.48 -16.08
C TYR A 280 -5.72 -4.78 -14.59
N ALA A 281 -4.46 -4.89 -14.18
CA ALA A 281 -4.06 -4.90 -12.78
C ALA A 281 -2.86 -3.97 -12.57
N GLY A 282 -2.96 -3.09 -11.57
CA GLY A 282 -1.94 -2.12 -11.20
C GLY A 282 -1.54 -2.26 -9.73
N TYR A 283 -0.30 -1.92 -9.44
CA TYR A 283 0.31 -2.04 -8.11
C TYR A 283 1.23 -0.84 -7.86
N TRP A 284 0.99 -0.13 -6.76
CA TRP A 284 1.80 1.01 -6.34
C TRP A 284 2.11 0.90 -4.85
N GLY A 285 3.29 1.36 -4.45
CA GLY A 285 3.65 1.49 -3.04
C GLY A 285 4.35 2.82 -2.77
N SER A 286 5.05 2.92 -1.66
CA SER A 286 5.73 4.15 -1.24
C SER A 286 6.71 4.72 -2.28
N TRP A 287 7.36 3.86 -3.06
CA TRP A 287 8.32 4.24 -4.12
C TRP A 287 7.67 5.02 -5.27
N ASP A 288 6.35 4.92 -5.46
CA ASP A 288 5.61 5.63 -6.49
C ASP A 288 4.40 6.37 -5.89
N ARG A 289 4.52 6.79 -4.62
CA ARG A 289 3.50 7.53 -3.87
C ARG A 289 2.13 6.85 -3.90
N TRP A 290 2.08 5.52 -3.93
CA TRP A 290 0.84 4.74 -4.06
C TRP A 290 -0.02 5.15 -5.28
N GLY A 291 0.61 5.64 -6.35
CA GLY A 291 -0.07 6.12 -7.55
C GLY A 291 -0.67 7.52 -7.40
N VAL A 292 -0.47 8.19 -6.26
CA VAL A 292 -0.95 9.56 -6.03
C VAL A 292 -0.33 10.50 -7.06
N GLY A 293 -1.21 11.15 -7.81
CA GLY A 293 -0.85 11.97 -8.96
C GLY A 293 -2.09 12.30 -9.77
N LYS A 294 -2.00 13.36 -10.59
CA LYS A 294 -3.19 14.00 -11.18
C LYS A 294 -4.04 13.10 -12.07
N HIS A 295 -3.53 11.94 -12.52
CA HIS A 295 -4.24 11.07 -13.45
C HIS A 295 -3.56 9.71 -13.63
N VAL A 296 -4.30 8.62 -13.43
CA VAL A 296 -3.91 7.25 -13.79
C VAL A 296 -4.77 6.79 -14.97
N ASP A 297 -4.12 6.55 -16.10
CA ASP A 297 -4.76 6.08 -17.34
C ASP A 297 -4.66 4.56 -17.46
N ILE A 298 -5.72 3.87 -17.09
CA ILE A 298 -5.80 2.42 -17.17
C ILE A 298 -6.31 2.00 -18.54
N GLN A 299 -5.50 1.22 -19.24
CA GLN A 299 -5.80 0.67 -20.56
C GLN A 299 -6.06 -0.83 -20.44
N CYS A 300 -7.34 -1.18 -20.39
CA CYS A 300 -7.79 -2.57 -20.37
C CYS A 300 -7.71 -3.13 -21.80
N LYS A 301 -6.81 -4.10 -21.99
CA LYS A 301 -6.53 -4.68 -23.31
C LYS A 301 -7.36 -5.93 -23.58
N LYS A 302 -7.79 -6.08 -24.82
CA LYS A 302 -8.38 -7.29 -25.41
C LYS A 302 -7.29 -8.32 -25.74
N ARG A 303 -7.74 -9.51 -26.19
CA ARG A 303 -6.90 -10.64 -26.63
C ARG A 303 -5.93 -10.28 -27.75
N ASP A 304 -6.32 -9.38 -28.64
CA ASP A 304 -5.52 -8.93 -29.78
C ASP A 304 -4.48 -7.85 -29.40
N GLY A 305 -4.44 -7.45 -28.12
CA GLY A 305 -3.56 -6.40 -27.62
C GLY A 305 -4.10 -4.98 -27.83
N ASN A 306 -5.23 -4.83 -28.51
CA ASN A 306 -5.90 -3.55 -28.67
C ASN A 306 -6.60 -3.16 -27.36
N ILE A 307 -6.74 -1.86 -27.15
CA ILE A 307 -7.44 -1.31 -25.98
C ILE A 307 -8.93 -1.39 -26.28
N GLY A 308 -9.68 -2.13 -25.48
CA GLY A 308 -11.15 -2.19 -25.60
C GLY A 308 -11.85 -1.31 -24.57
N LEU A 309 -11.28 -1.17 -23.37
CA LEU A 309 -11.78 -0.31 -22.31
C LEU A 309 -10.65 0.60 -21.80
N ARG A 310 -10.97 1.86 -21.54
CA ARG A 310 -10.07 2.84 -20.94
C ARG A 310 -10.74 3.51 -19.76
N LEU A 311 -10.02 3.58 -18.65
CA LEU A 311 -10.49 4.16 -17.41
C LEU A 311 -9.50 5.20 -16.93
N TRP A 312 -10.05 6.27 -16.39
CA TRP A 312 -9.27 7.37 -15.86
C TRP A 312 -9.58 7.50 -14.39
N PHE A 313 -8.53 7.34 -13.59
CA PHE A 313 -8.61 7.46 -12.14
C PHE A 313 -7.82 8.68 -11.69
N THR A 314 -8.31 9.32 -10.63
CA THR A 314 -7.52 10.24 -9.83
C THR A 314 -7.26 9.57 -8.49
N ILE A 315 -5.99 9.49 -8.11
CA ILE A 315 -5.57 9.00 -6.80
C ILE A 315 -5.03 10.21 -6.05
N GLU A 316 -5.67 10.56 -4.95
CA GLU A 316 -5.39 11.78 -4.19
C GLU A 316 -4.95 11.43 -2.78
N SER A 317 -4.08 12.29 -2.26
CA SER A 317 -3.75 12.32 -0.84
C SER A 317 -3.47 13.77 -0.43
N PRO A 318 -4.05 14.25 0.68
CA PRO A 318 -3.74 15.58 1.19
C PRO A 318 -2.28 15.75 1.60
N ASP A 319 -1.57 14.64 1.86
CA ASP A 319 -0.18 14.60 2.32
C ASP A 319 0.85 14.78 1.18
N TYR A 320 0.41 14.81 -0.08
CA TYR A 320 1.25 14.98 -1.27
C TYR A 320 1.02 16.28 -2.07
N ASN A 321 0.27 17.23 -1.49
CA ASN A 321 -0.02 18.53 -2.10
C ASN A 321 1.22 19.43 -2.29
#